data_AF-A0A2P7EI05-F1
#
_entry.id   AF-A0A2P7EI05-F1
#
_cell.length_a   1.000
_cell.length_b   1.000
_cell.length_c   1.000
_cell.angle_alpha   90.00
_cell.angle_beta   90.00
_cell.angle_gamma   90.00
#
_symmetry.space_group_name_H-M   'P 1'
#
loop_
_entity.id
_entity.type
_entity.pdbx_description
1 polymer ?
#
loop_
_entity_poly.entity_id
_entity_poly.type
_entity_poly.pdbx_seq_one_letter_code
_entity_poly.pdbx_strand_id
1 'polypeptide(L)'
;MNTSCLVAKQVGLSGQNSLGKEYAGRTVLIESSEPGVWVIKTAYTIPDSELWLHQPEASARLDSALLAIIEPPNAADLDVLEQQLSCK
;
A
#
# COMPACT_ATOMS: atom_id res chain seq x y z
N MET A 1 -25.64 -5.88 0.39
CA MET A 1 -26.33 -5.15 -0.69
C MET A 1 -25.79 -3.74 -0.64
N ASN A 2 -24.90 -3.37 -1.56
CA ASN A 2 -24.17 -2.11 -1.50
C ASN A 2 -24.99 -1.10 -2.28
N THR A 3 -25.88 -0.39 -1.58
CA THR A 3 -26.80 0.55 -2.22
C THR A 3 -26.01 1.81 -2.61
N SER A 4 -25.74 1.98 -3.90
CA SER A 4 -25.21 3.24 -4.44
C SER A 4 -26.25 4.35 -4.22
N CYS A 5 -25.96 5.26 -3.28
CA CYS A 5 -26.73 6.49 -3.11
C CYS A 5 -26.12 7.56 -4.02
N LEU A 6 -26.86 7.98 -5.05
CA LEU A 6 -26.46 9.08 -5.93
C LEU A 6 -26.73 10.41 -5.21
N VAL A 7 -25.69 11.22 -5.03
CA VAL A 7 -25.78 12.54 -4.40
C VAL A 7 -25.38 13.60 -5.42
N ALA A 8 -26.31 14.50 -5.75
CA ALA A 8 -26.02 15.65 -6.59
C ALA A 8 -25.25 16.71 -5.80
N LYS A 9 -24.11 17.16 -6.31
CA LYS A 9 -23.31 18.25 -5.75
C LYS A 9 -22.92 19.23 -6.84
N GLN A 10 -23.02 20.51 -6.55
CA GLN A 10 -22.56 21.55 -7.47
C GLN A 10 -21.05 21.74 -7.35
N VAL A 11 -20.37 21.92 -8.48
CA VAL A 11 -18.99 22.40 -8.51
C VAL A 11 -19.00 23.91 -8.24
N GLY A 12 -18.20 24.35 -7.28
CA GLY A 12 -18.09 25.77 -6.95
C GLY A 12 -17.47 26.58 -8.09
N LEU A 13 -17.63 27.91 -8.06
CA LEU A 13 -17.05 28.80 -9.09
C LEU A 13 -15.52 28.70 -9.20
N SER A 14 -14.85 28.25 -8.15
CA SER A 14 -13.41 27.98 -8.12
C SER A 14 -13.01 26.63 -8.73
N GLY A 15 -13.96 25.83 -9.21
CA GLY A 15 -13.73 24.48 -9.73
C GLY A 15 -13.65 23.38 -8.66
N GLN A 16 -13.87 23.70 -7.38
CA GLN A 16 -13.80 22.74 -6.28
C GLN A 16 -15.11 21.96 -6.11
N ASN A 17 -15.01 20.65 -5.82
CA ASN A 17 -16.14 19.80 -5.42
C ASN A 17 -15.89 19.20 -4.04
N SER A 18 -16.79 19.47 -3.10
CA SER A 18 -16.68 18.96 -1.73
C SER A 18 -17.26 17.55 -1.62
N LEU A 19 -16.40 16.52 -1.60
CA LEU A 19 -16.83 15.12 -1.54
C LEU A 19 -17.43 14.73 -0.18
N GLY A 20 -16.89 15.24 0.92
CA GLY A 20 -17.31 14.95 2.29
C GLY A 20 -16.13 15.00 3.25
N LYS A 21 -16.39 15.15 4.56
CA LYS A 21 -15.31 15.20 5.58
C LYS A 21 -14.63 13.84 5.75
N GLU A 22 -15.35 12.76 5.48
CA GLU A 22 -14.87 11.38 5.50
C GLU A 22 -13.77 11.10 4.47
N TYR A 23 -13.65 11.95 3.44
CA TYR A 23 -12.61 11.88 2.41
C TYR A 23 -11.52 12.94 2.57
N ALA A 24 -11.55 13.75 3.63
CA ALA A 24 -10.57 14.80 3.85
C ALA A 24 -9.15 14.22 3.98
N GLY A 25 -8.18 14.85 3.31
CA GLY A 25 -6.77 14.44 3.33
C GLY A 25 -6.44 13.22 2.45
N ARG A 26 -7.40 12.62 1.75
CA ARG A 26 -7.13 11.51 0.83
C ARG A 26 -6.76 12.04 -0.56
N THR A 27 -5.78 11.39 -1.18
CA THR A 27 -5.49 11.59 -2.60
C THR A 27 -6.52 10.86 -3.44
N VAL A 28 -7.03 11.52 -4.47
CA VAL A 28 -7.97 10.93 -5.43
C VAL A 28 -7.46 11.11 -6.85
N LEU A 29 -7.74 10.13 -7.70
CA LEU A 29 -7.52 10.19 -9.13
C LEU A 29 -8.83 10.61 -9.79
N ILE A 30 -8.75 11.52 -10.75
CA ILE A 30 -9.88 11.95 -11.56
C ILE A 30 -9.60 11.51 -12.99
N GLU A 31 -10.44 10.62 -13.49
CA GLU A 31 -10.36 10.10 -14.85
C GLU A 31 -11.52 10.64 -15.68
N SER A 32 -11.22 11.18 -16.86
CA SER A 32 -12.20 11.61 -17.86
C SER A 32 -12.30 10.57 -18.97
N SER A 33 -13.14 9.55 -18.78
CA SER A 33 -13.30 8.48 -19.76
C SER A 33 -14.06 8.95 -21.00
N GLU A 34 -15.03 9.86 -20.83
CA GLU A 34 -15.92 10.36 -21.89
C GLU A 34 -16.24 11.84 -21.65
N PRO A 35 -16.65 12.60 -22.70
CA PRO A 35 -17.09 13.98 -22.53
C PRO A 35 -18.22 14.11 -21.51
N GLY A 36 -17.99 14.87 -20.44
CA GLY A 36 -18.96 15.09 -19.37
C GLY A 36 -19.04 13.98 -18.31
N VAL A 37 -18.24 12.92 -18.44
CA VAL A 37 -18.16 11.83 -17.45
C VAL A 37 -16.81 11.87 -16.73
N TRP A 38 -16.87 11.99 -15.40
CA TRP A 38 -15.69 11.90 -14.53
C TRP A 38 -15.85 10.77 -13.54
N VAL A 39 -14.80 9.96 -13.39
CA VAL A 39 -14.70 8.92 -12.38
C VAL A 39 -13.67 9.35 -11.35
N ILE A 40 -14.08 9.45 -10.08
CA ILE A 40 -13.21 9.77 -8.96
C ILE A 40 -12.88 8.47 -8.23
N LYS A 41 -11.59 8.12 -8.15
CA LYS A 41 -11.09 6.92 -7.47
C LYS A 41 -10.21 7.34 -6.30
N THR A 42 -10.33 6.67 -5.15
CA THR A 42 -9.35 6.86 -4.08
C THR A 42 -8.02 6.22 -4.46
N ALA A 43 -6.92 6.88 -4.13
CA ALA A 43 -5.59 6.37 -4.40
C ALA A 43 -4.71 6.45 -3.17
N TYR A 44 -3.91 5.41 -2.97
CA TYR A 44 -2.78 5.44 -2.06
C TYR A 44 -1.54 5.78 -2.87
N THR A 45 -0.78 6.76 -2.40
CA THR A 45 0.48 7.16 -3.04
C THR A 45 1.62 6.49 -2.30
N ILE A 46 2.45 5.74 -3.02
CA ILE A 46 3.68 5.15 -2.51
C ILE A 46 4.83 6.05 -2.97
N PRO A 47 5.64 6.62 -2.07
CA PRO A 47 6.84 7.38 -2.45
C PRO A 47 7.81 6.52 -3.28
N ASP A 48 8.50 7.14 -4.23
CA ASP A 48 9.49 6.44 -5.08
C ASP A 48 10.54 5.70 -4.25
N SER A 49 10.98 6.29 -3.13
CA SER A 49 11.94 5.68 -2.20
C SER A 49 11.43 4.45 -1.47
N GLU A 50 10.11 4.20 -1.47
CA GLU A 50 9.45 3.07 -0.82
C GLU A 50 8.93 2.05 -1.84
N LEU A 51 8.94 2.38 -3.14
CA LEU A 51 8.45 1.51 -4.20
C LEU A 51 9.18 0.16 -4.27
N TRP A 52 10.46 0.12 -3.84
CA TRP A 52 11.23 -1.12 -3.76
C TRP A 52 10.62 -2.16 -2.80
N LEU A 53 9.89 -1.74 -1.75
CA LEU A 53 9.24 -2.64 -0.80
C LEU A 53 8.18 -3.52 -1.47
N HIS A 54 7.59 -3.03 -2.57
CA HIS A 54 6.58 -3.75 -3.34
C HIS A 54 7.16 -4.68 -4.40
N GLN A 55 8.49 -4.72 -4.58
CA GLN A 55 9.10 -5.70 -5.48
C GLN A 55 8.99 -7.10 -4.86
N PRO A 56 8.72 -8.15 -5.67
CA PRO A 56 8.45 -9.50 -5.14
C PRO A 56 9.54 -10.03 -4.20
N GLU A 57 10.81 -9.81 -4.54
CA GLU A 57 11.95 -10.26 -3.74
C GLU A 57 12.04 -9.53 -2.39
N ALA A 58 11.92 -8.20 -2.41
CA ALA A 58 11.99 -7.38 -1.20
C ALA A 58 10.82 -7.68 -0.25
N SER A 59 9.60 -7.78 -0.79
CA SER A 59 8.41 -8.14 -0.02
C SER A 59 8.56 -9.51 0.63
N ALA A 60 8.94 -10.54 -0.12
CA ALA A 60 9.10 -11.90 0.41
C ALA A 60 10.18 -11.96 1.51
N ARG A 61 11.27 -11.20 1.35
CA ARG A 61 12.32 -11.10 2.37
C ARG A 61 11.82 -10.43 3.65
N LEU A 62 11.02 -9.38 3.53
CA LEU A 62 10.41 -8.69 4.67
C LEU A 62 9.39 -9.57 5.38
N ASP A 63 8.55 -10.28 4.63
CA ASP A 63 7.58 -11.23 5.19
C ASP A 63 8.29 -12.33 5.99
N SER A 64 9.38 -12.87 5.44
CA SER A 64 10.22 -13.88 6.12
C SER A 64 10.87 -13.33 7.39
N ALA A 65 11.38 -12.09 7.35
CA ALA A 65 11.94 -11.43 8.52
C ALA A 65 10.87 -11.18 9.60
N LEU A 66 9.66 -10.78 9.21
CA LEU A 66 8.54 -10.57 10.12
C LEU A 66 8.12 -11.88 10.81
N LEU A 67 8.07 -12.98 10.06
CA LEU A 67 7.81 -14.31 10.63
C LEU A 67 8.89 -14.70 11.64
N ALA A 68 10.17 -14.51 11.31
CA ALA A 68 11.28 -14.81 12.21
C ALA A 68 11.27 -13.98 13.51
N ILE A 69 10.71 -12.76 13.49
CA ILE A 69 10.53 -11.93 14.70
C ILE A 69 9.46 -12.51 15.62
N ILE A 70 8.42 -13.13 15.05
CA ILE A 70 7.27 -13.67 15.79
C ILE A 70 7.59 -15.07 16.34
N GLU A 71 8.37 -15.86 15.59
CA GLU A 71 8.74 -17.21 15.99
C GLU A 71 9.76 -17.19 17.15
N PRO A 72 9.63 -18.11 18.13
CA PRO A 72 10.61 -18.23 19.19
C PRO A 72 11.96 -18.63 18.58
N PRO A 73 13.08 -18.05 19.05
CA PRO A 73 14.39 -18.39 18.55
C PRO A 73 14.64 -19.88 18.76
N ASN A 74 15.00 -20.59 17.69
CA ASN A 74 15.54 -21.93 17.84
C ASN A 74 16.89 -21.85 18.55
N ALA A 75 17.24 -22.90 19.29
CA ALA A 75 18.58 -22.97 19.87
C ALA A 75 19.59 -23.12 18.72
N ALA A 76 20.36 -22.06 18.47
CA ALA A 76 21.45 -22.12 17.52
C ALA A 76 22.59 -22.96 18.10
N ASP A 77 22.91 -24.07 17.45
CA ASP A 77 24.06 -24.91 17.79
C ASP A 77 25.32 -24.29 17.15
N LEU A 78 26.16 -23.69 18.00
CA LEU A 78 27.38 -23.01 17.58
C LEU A 78 28.43 -23.99 17.00
N ASP A 79 28.46 -25.23 17.48
CA ASP A 79 29.44 -26.23 17.04
C ASP A 79 29.18 -26.64 15.57
N VAL A 80 27.91 -26.72 15.19
CA VAL A 80 27.47 -26.98 13.81
C VAL A 80 27.85 -25.83 12.88
N LEU A 81 27.69 -24.58 13.35
CA LEU A 81 28.03 -23.39 12.55
C LEU A 81 29.54 -23.28 12.30
N GLU A 82 30.37 -23.54 13.32
CA GLU A 82 31.84 -23.50 13.20
C GLU A 82 32.37 -24.54 12.20
N GLN A 83 31.77 -25.74 12.17
CA GLN A 83 32.14 -26.77 11.20
C GLN A 83 31.77 -26.38 9.76
N GLN A 84 30.61 -25.75 9.52
CA GLN A 84 30.22 -25.32 8.18
C GLN A 84 31.10 -24.20 7.64
N LEU A 85 31.53 -23.26 8.48
CA LEU A 85 32.38 -22.14 8.09
C LEU A 85 33.84 -22.56 7.88
N SER A 86 34.32 -23.60 8.58
CA SER A 86 35.67 -24.13 8.42
C SER A 86 35.86 -24.99 7.16
N CYS A 87 34.77 -25.45 6.53
CA CYS A 87 34.81 -26.33 5.36
C CYS A 87 34.68 -25.58 4.01
N LYS A 88 34.94 -24.27 4.00
CA LYS A 88 34.87 -23.39 2.84
C LYS A 88 36.21 -22.73 2.57
#